data_AF-I0BSH8-F1
#
_entry.id   AF-I0BSH8-F1
#
_cell.length_a   1.000
_cell.length_b   1.000
_cell.length_c   1.000
_cell.angle_alpha   90.00
_cell.angle_beta   90.00
_cell.angle_gamma   90.00
#
_symmetry.space_group_name_H-M   'P 1'
#
loop_
_entity.id
_entity.type
_entity.pdbx_description
1 polymer ?
#
loop_
_entity_poly.entity_id
_entity_poly.type
_entity_poly.pdbx_seq_one_letter_code
_entity_poly.pdbx_strand_id
1 'polypeptide(L)'
;MKERKAAEIYPFLETYIARKEEQISEIEQVIERYEKKRMMEERSYQSMSSFRRMFAGKKPDHHLAVEYIHYVKRPMEQIRALRLEIENARSILNGDPADTITVTGDLERELNS
;
A
#
# COMPACT_ATOMS: atom_id res chain seq x y z
N MET A 1 8.57 -18.39 -17.82
CA MET A 1 8.24 -18.91 -16.48
C MET A 1 9.33 -19.90 -16.11
N LYS A 2 10.00 -19.70 -14.97
CA LYS A 2 11.00 -20.65 -14.45
C LYS A 2 10.39 -21.41 -13.29
N GLU A 3 10.60 -22.72 -13.31
CA GLU A 3 10.22 -23.62 -12.24
C GLU A 3 11.42 -23.75 -11.29
N ARG A 4 11.18 -23.56 -10.00
CA ARG A 4 12.19 -23.78 -8.95
C ARG A 4 11.59 -24.62 -7.83
N LYS A 5 12.44 -25.39 -7.14
CA LYS A 5 12.01 -26.09 -5.93
C LYS A 5 11.72 -25.08 -4.84
N ALA A 6 10.65 -25.32 -4.08
CA ALA A 6 10.27 -24.49 -2.95
C ALA A 6 11.45 -24.30 -1.99
N ALA A 7 12.10 -25.40 -1.58
CA ALA A 7 13.24 -25.41 -0.66
C ALA A 7 14.36 -24.39 -0.98
N GLU A 8 14.63 -24.12 -2.27
CA GLU A 8 15.70 -23.21 -2.70
C GLU A 8 15.35 -21.73 -2.51
N ILE A 9 14.07 -21.41 -2.41
CA ILE A 9 13.57 -20.03 -2.32
C ILE A 9 13.02 -19.65 -0.94
N TYR A 10 12.89 -20.59 0.01
CA TYR A 10 12.39 -20.32 1.36
C TYR A 10 13.07 -19.14 2.07
N PRO A 11 14.42 -19.09 2.18
CA PRO A 11 15.09 -18.00 2.88
C PRO A 11 14.86 -16.64 2.22
N PHE A 12 14.69 -16.64 0.89
CA PHE A 12 14.38 -15.45 0.13
C PHE A 12 12.93 -15.00 0.35
N LEU A 13 11.97 -15.93 0.42
CA LEU A 13 10.56 -15.63 0.60
C LEU A 13 10.28 -14.88 1.90
N GLU A 14 10.95 -15.24 3.00
CA GLU A 14 10.81 -14.51 4.27
C GLU A 14 11.25 -13.05 4.13
N THR A 15 12.40 -12.81 3.48
CA THR A 15 12.91 -11.45 3.22
C THR A 15 12.00 -10.68 2.26
N TYR A 16 11.49 -11.35 1.23
CA TYR A 16 10.52 -10.80 0.29
C TYR A 16 9.24 -10.35 0.99
N ILE A 17 8.65 -11.21 1.83
CA ILE A 17 7.46 -10.91 2.61
C ILE A 17 7.71 -9.69 3.52
N ALA A 18 8.82 -9.69 4.26
CA ALA A 18 9.16 -8.59 5.16
C ALA A 18 9.28 -7.25 4.43
N ARG A 19 9.92 -7.22 3.24
CA ARG A 19 10.01 -6.00 2.42
C ARG A 19 8.65 -5.52 1.94
N LYS A 20 7.75 -6.42 1.54
CA LYS A 20 6.39 -6.05 1.11
C LYS A 20 5.54 -5.53 2.27
N GLU A 21 5.73 -6.08 3.47
CA GLU A 21 5.11 -5.56 4.70
C GLU A 21 5.61 -4.16 5.06
N GLU A 22 6.92 -3.91 4.91
CA GLU A 22 7.50 -2.57 5.06
C GLU A 22 6.90 -1.58 4.05
N GLN A 23 6.81 -1.96 2.77
CA GLN A 23 6.15 -1.14 1.74
C GLN A 23 4.69 -0.82 2.08
N ILE A 24 3.93 -1.79 2.61
CA ILE A 24 2.56 -1.54 3.09
C ILE A 24 2.56 -0.49 4.20
N SER A 25 3.44 -0.64 5.20
CA SER A 25 3.55 0.31 6.32
C SER A 25 3.89 1.72 5.85
N GLU A 26 4.81 1.87 4.89
CA GLU A 26 5.15 3.17 4.29
C GLU A 26 3.95 3.83 3.61
N ILE A 27 3.19 3.06 2.84
CA ILE A 27 1.98 3.55 2.17
C ILE A 27 0.91 3.95 3.20
N GLU A 28 0.71 3.14 4.24
CA GLU A 28 -0.23 3.43 5.33
C GLU A 28 0.15 4.75 6.05
N GLN A 29 1.43 4.99 6.32
CA GLN A 29 1.88 6.26 6.89
C GLN A 29 1.62 7.47 5.98
N VAL A 30 1.73 7.31 4.66
CA VAL A 30 1.39 8.38 3.71
C VAL A 30 -0.09 8.73 3.78
N ILE A 31 -0.96 7.71 3.81
CA ILE A 31 -2.41 7.87 3.95
C ILE A 31 -2.72 8.58 5.28
N GLU A 32 -2.15 8.10 6.40
CA GLU A 32 -2.40 8.67 7.73
C GLU A 32 -2.01 10.15 7.80
N ARG A 33 -0.85 10.52 7.23
CA ARG A 33 -0.41 11.92 7.17
C ARG A 33 -1.40 12.80 6.39
N TYR A 34 -1.91 12.30 5.27
CA TYR A 34 -2.92 13.01 4.48
C TYR A 34 -4.23 13.20 5.26
N GLU A 35 -4.75 12.13 5.88
CA GLU A 35 -6.00 12.19 6.64
C GLU A 35 -5.89 13.11 7.86
N LYS A 36 -4.77 13.06 8.59
CA LYS A 36 -4.50 13.94 9.72
C LYS A 36 -4.48 15.41 9.29
N LYS A 37 -3.81 15.72 8.17
CA LYS A 37 -3.79 17.08 7.61
C LYS A 37 -5.20 17.52 7.23
N ARG A 38 -5.97 16.67 6.54
CA ARG A 38 -7.36 16.96 6.14
C ARG A 38 -8.25 17.25 7.36
N MET A 39 -8.15 16.44 8.42
CA MET A 39 -8.92 16.66 9.65
C MET A 39 -8.56 17.99 10.32
N MET A 40 -7.28 18.40 10.31
CA MET A 40 -6.87 19.70 10.85
C MET A 40 -7.43 20.86 10.02
N GLU A 41 -7.40 20.76 8.69
CA GLU A 41 -7.98 21.75 7.79
C GLU A 41 -9.49 21.90 8.00
N GLU A 42 -10.20 20.79 8.13
CA GLU A 42 -11.64 20.77 8.37
C GLU A 42 -12.01 21.37 9.75
N ARG A 43 -11.30 20.98 10.82
CA ARG A 43 -11.50 21.57 12.16
C ARG A 43 -11.21 23.07 12.17
N SER A 44 -10.14 23.50 11.51
CA SER A 44 -9.81 24.91 11.38
C SER A 44 -10.94 25.68 10.71
N TYR A 45 -11.44 25.19 9.57
CA TYR A 45 -12.56 25.80 8.85
C TYR A 45 -13.85 25.87 9.70
N GLN A 46 -14.19 24.79 10.41
CA GLN A 46 -15.36 24.74 11.29
C GLN A 46 -15.24 25.72 12.48
N SER A 47 -14.03 25.89 13.02
CA SER A 47 -13.75 26.80 14.15
C SER A 47 -13.80 28.29 13.78
N MET A 48 -13.73 28.63 12.49
CA MET A 48 -13.80 30.01 12.03
C MET A 48 -15.19 30.62 12.22
N SER A 49 -15.22 31.92 12.56
CA SER A 49 -16.47 32.69 12.58
C SER A 49 -17.08 32.78 11.19
N SER A 50 -18.41 32.94 11.11
CA SER A 50 -19.16 32.99 9.85
C SER A 50 -18.62 34.05 8.88
N PHE A 51 -18.19 35.20 9.40
CA PHE A 51 -17.57 36.26 8.61
C PHE A 51 -16.24 35.80 7.99
N ARG A 52 -15.34 35.19 8.77
CA ARG A 52 -14.07 34.65 8.27
C ARG A 52 -14.27 33.51 7.26
N ARG A 53 -15.28 32.64 7.46
CA ARG A 53 -15.62 31.57 6.51
C ARG A 53 -16.06 32.11 5.14
N MET A 54 -16.75 33.24 5.11
CA MET A 54 -17.21 33.88 3.87
C MET A 54 -16.05 34.36 3.00
N PHE A 55 -14.95 34.83 3.62
CA PHE A 55 -13.75 35.27 2.89
C PHE A 55 -12.70 34.17 2.66
N ALA A 56 -12.75 33.06 3.42
CA ALA A 56 -11.76 31.99 3.33
C ALA A 56 -11.88 31.12 2.06
N GLY A 57 -13.01 31.18 1.33
CA GLY A 57 -13.23 30.42 0.10
C GLY A 57 -13.11 28.89 0.30
N LYS A 58 -14.24 28.20 0.50
CA LYS A 58 -14.23 26.73 0.61
C LYS A 58 -13.61 26.14 -0.66
N LYS A 59 -12.59 25.27 -0.55
CA LYS A 59 -12.07 24.49 -1.69
C LYS A 59 -13.25 23.80 -2.40
N PRO A 60 -13.36 23.86 -3.73
CA PRO A 60 -14.45 23.21 -4.45
C PRO A 60 -14.44 21.70 -4.18
N ASP A 61 -15.63 21.10 -4.01
CA ASP A 61 -15.77 19.69 -3.61
C ASP A 61 -15.10 18.70 -4.60
N HIS A 62 -14.96 19.09 -5.89
CA HIS A 62 -14.26 18.28 -6.88
C HIS A 62 -12.76 18.12 -6.60
N HIS A 63 -12.08 19.16 -6.11
CA HIS A 63 -10.65 19.06 -5.77
C HIS A 63 -10.42 18.10 -4.61
N LEU A 64 -11.31 18.10 -3.61
CA LEU A 64 -11.25 17.17 -2.49
C LEU A 64 -11.41 15.71 -2.92
N ALA A 65 -12.28 15.44 -3.90
CA ALA A 65 -12.47 14.09 -4.43
C ALA A 65 -11.23 13.59 -5.18
N VAL A 66 -10.60 14.46 -5.99
CA VAL A 66 -9.36 14.11 -6.71
C VAL A 66 -8.21 13.86 -5.73
N GLU A 67 -8.04 14.74 -4.74
CA GLU A 67 -7.03 14.56 -3.67
C GLU A 67 -7.26 13.23 -2.94
N TYR A 68 -8.51 12.90 -2.58
CA TYR A 68 -8.84 11.62 -1.92
C TYR A 68 -8.54 10.40 -2.79
N ILE A 69 -8.86 10.44 -4.09
CA ILE A 69 -8.54 9.34 -5.01
C ILE A 69 -7.02 9.13 -5.06
N HIS A 70 -6.26 10.20 -5.12
CA HIS A 70 -4.80 10.14 -5.26
C HIS A 70 -4.10 9.69 -3.97
N TYR A 71 -4.48 10.25 -2.82
CA TYR A 71 -3.77 10.04 -1.56
C TYR A 71 -4.36 8.92 -0.69
N VAL A 72 -5.54 8.40 -1.01
CA VAL A 72 -6.18 7.33 -0.24
C VAL A 72 -6.55 6.16 -1.14
N LYS A 73 -7.40 6.37 -2.16
CA LYS A 73 -7.96 5.25 -2.93
C LYS A 73 -6.89 4.45 -3.68
N ARG A 74 -6.04 5.11 -4.46
CA ARG A 74 -4.95 4.45 -5.22
C ARG A 74 -3.92 3.78 -4.28
N PRO A 75 -3.42 4.44 -3.23
CA PRO A 75 -2.60 3.80 -2.19
C PRO A 75 -3.24 2.55 -1.57
N MET A 76 -4.53 2.58 -1.27
CA MET A 76 -5.25 1.42 -0.74
C MET A 76 -5.36 0.27 -1.76
N GLU A 77 -5.51 0.58 -3.04
CA GLU A 77 -5.45 -0.42 -4.12
C GLU A 77 -4.06 -1.07 -4.22
N GLN A 78 -2.99 -0.28 -4.05
CA GLN A 78 -1.62 -0.80 -3.99
C GLN A 78 -1.42 -1.72 -2.78
N ILE A 79 -1.88 -1.33 -1.60
CA ILE A 79 -1.83 -2.19 -0.39
C ILE A 79 -2.55 -3.52 -0.64
N ARG A 80 -3.71 -3.50 -1.31
CA ARG A 80 -4.45 -4.75 -1.63
C ARG A 80 -3.64 -5.67 -2.55
N ALA A 81 -2.98 -5.12 -3.56
CA ALA A 81 -2.12 -5.90 -4.45
C ALA A 81 -0.93 -6.50 -3.68
N LEU A 82 -0.25 -5.70 -2.85
CA LEU A 82 0.86 -6.15 -2.02
C LEU A 82 0.44 -7.24 -1.03
N ARG A 83 -0.75 -7.12 -0.42
CA ARG A 83 -1.29 -8.16 0.48
C ARG A 83 -1.54 -9.48 -0.25
N LEU A 84 -2.05 -9.43 -1.49
CA LEU A 84 -2.23 -10.64 -2.30
C LEU A 84 -0.88 -11.28 -2.66
N GLU A 85 0.14 -10.47 -2.97
CA GLU A 85 1.51 -10.98 -3.20
C GLU A 85 2.08 -11.68 -1.96
N ILE A 86 1.91 -11.07 -0.78
CA ILE A 86 2.33 -11.67 0.50
C ILE A 86 1.57 -12.97 0.76
N GLU A 87 0.26 -13.00 0.55
CA GLU A 87 -0.56 -14.20 0.74
C GLU A 87 -0.08 -15.35 -0.15
N ASN A 88 0.20 -15.06 -1.43
CA ASN A 88 0.79 -16.04 -2.34
C ASN A 88 2.16 -16.52 -1.84
N ALA A 89 3.05 -15.62 -1.44
CA ALA A 89 4.37 -15.98 -0.91
C ALA A 89 4.26 -16.82 0.37
N ARG A 90 3.32 -16.51 1.26
CA ARG A 90 3.04 -17.28 2.47
C ARG A 90 2.45 -18.66 2.17
N SER A 91 1.57 -18.78 1.18
CA SER A 91 1.04 -20.08 0.75
C SER A 91 2.14 -21.00 0.23
N ILE A 92 3.14 -20.44 -0.46
CA ILE A 92 4.33 -21.16 -0.91
C ILE A 92 5.16 -21.63 0.28
N LEU A 93 5.41 -20.74 1.25
CA LEU A 93 6.20 -21.05 2.43
C LEU A 93 5.53 -22.12 3.31
N ASN A 94 4.20 -22.13 3.40
CA ASN A 94 3.45 -23.14 4.14
C ASN A 94 3.18 -24.44 3.34
N GLY A 95 3.58 -24.50 2.07
CA GLY A 95 3.42 -25.66 1.18
C GLY A 95 4.46 -26.75 1.40
N ASP A 96 4.46 -27.77 0.54
CA ASP A 96 5.47 -28.83 0.59
C ASP A 96 6.81 -28.31 0.03
N PRO A 97 7.93 -28.40 0.77
CA PRO A 97 9.25 -27.99 0.30
C PRO A 97 9.72 -28.71 -0.98
N ALA A 98 9.14 -29.88 -1.29
CA ALA A 98 9.41 -30.65 -2.49
C ALA A 98 8.64 -30.16 -3.72
N ASP A 99 7.64 -29.30 -3.54
CA ASP A 99 6.83 -28.77 -4.64
C ASP A 99 7.65 -27.88 -5.58
N THR A 100 7.30 -27.97 -6.86
CA THR A 100 7.87 -27.14 -7.91
C THR A 100 6.98 -25.92 -8.11
N ILE A 101 7.52 -24.73 -7.87
CA ILE A 101 6.76 -23.49 -7.92
C ILE A 101 7.11 -22.74 -9.20
N THR A 102 6.06 -22.29 -9.87
CA THR A 102 6.19 -21.34 -10.96
C THR A 102 6.50 -19.96 -10.40
N VAL A 103 7.75 -19.53 -10.54
CA VAL A 103 8.16 -18.19 -10.14
C VAL A 103 7.57 -17.18 -11.12
N THR A 104 6.73 -16.28 -10.63
CA THR A 104 6.16 -15.17 -11.41
C THR A 104 7.23 -14.13 -11.73
N GLY A 105 7.03 -13.34 -12.80
CA GLY A 105 8.06 -12.44 -13.32
C GLY A 105 8.59 -11.41 -12.31
N ASP A 106 7.76 -10.93 -11.39
CA ASP A 106 8.19 -9.98 -10.36
C ASP A 106 9.03 -10.65 -9.28
N LEU A 107 8.66 -11.87 -8.87
CA LEU A 107 9.42 -12.68 -7.92
C LEU A 107 10.76 -13.13 -8.54
N GLU A 108 10.80 -13.40 -9.84
CA GLU A 108 12.04 -13.68 -10.58
C GLU A 108 12.95 -12.45 -10.67
N ARG A 109 12.40 -11.25 -10.85
CA ARG A 109 13.20 -10.01 -10.85
C ARG A 109 13.83 -9.76 -9.49
N GLU A 110 13.05 -9.89 -8.41
CA GLU A 110 13.58 -9.67 -7.06
C GLU A 110 14.56 -10.77 -6.62
N LEU A 111 14.42 -12.01 -7.11
CA LEU A 111 15.39 -13.08 -6.89
C LEU A 111 16.75 -12.83 -7.57
N ASN A 112 16.78 -12.04 -8.65
CA ASN A 112 17.99 -11.75 -9.43
C ASN A 112 18.52 -10.32 -9.20
N SER A 113 17.89 -9.53 -8.32
CA SER A 113 18.31 -8.18 -7.93
C SER A 113 19.18 -8.22 -6.68
#